data_AF-A0A533TEL6-F1
#
_entry.id   AF-A0A533TEL6-F1
#
_cell.length_a   1.000
_cell.length_b   1.000
_cell.length_c   1.000
_cell.angle_alpha   90.00
_cell.angle_beta   90.00
_cell.angle_gamma   90.00
#
_symmetry.space_group_name_H-M   'P 1'
#
loop_
_entity.id
_entity.type
_entity.pdbx_description
1 polymer ?
#
loop_
_entity_poly.entity_id
_entity_poly.type
_entity_poly.pdbx_seq_one_letter_code
_entity_poly.pdbx_strand_id
1 'polypeptide(L)'
;MSVRDAYKKKAEAEVDLAHARLAEFKANVKESKADARITYAKEVDHLEKAVEDATKMLKELGEAGEDVWEKLKEGVEGALRSLSASIKDIADKIKN
;
A
#
# COMPACT_ATOMS: atom_id res chain seq x y z
N MET A 1 16.85 -2.35 20.06
CA MET A 1 15.83 -1.96 19.05
C MET A 1 14.54 -1.71 19.81
N SER A 2 13.95 -0.52 19.71
CA SER A 2 12.69 -0.24 20.39
C SER A 2 11.51 -0.92 19.68
N VAL A 3 10.37 -1.03 20.35
CA VAL A 3 9.12 -1.51 19.73
C VAL A 3 8.73 -0.60 18.55
N ARG A 4 9.01 0.71 18.65
CA ARG A 4 8.76 1.68 17.57
C ARG A 4 9.63 1.43 16.35
N ASP A 5 10.93 1.16 16.54
CA ASP A 5 11.85 0.85 15.44
C ASP A 5 11.42 -0.44 14.72
N ALA A 6 11.00 -1.45 15.49
CA ALA A 6 10.52 -2.72 14.94
C ALA A 6 9.25 -2.52 14.10
N TYR A 7 8.31 -1.72 14.62
CA TYR A 7 7.08 -1.39 13.91
C TYR A 7 7.36 -0.60 12.63
N LYS A 8 8.22 0.42 12.69
CA LYS A 8 8.58 1.25 11.54
C LYS A 8 9.15 0.39 10.41
N LYS A 9 10.13 -0.47 10.71
CA LYS A 9 10.71 -1.40 9.72
C LYS A 9 9.69 -2.35 9.11
N LYS A 10 8.75 -2.86 9.93
CA LYS A 10 7.68 -3.71 9.44
C LYS A 10 6.77 -2.96 8.46
N ALA A 11 6.34 -1.75 8.84
CA ALA A 11 5.49 -0.92 8.00
C ALA A 11 6.20 -0.50 6.70
N GLU A 12 7.49 -0.16 6.76
CA GLU A 12 8.32 0.12 5.58
C GLU A 12 8.34 -1.08 4.62
N ALA A 13 8.57 -2.29 5.15
CA ALA A 13 8.55 -3.51 4.34
C ALA A 13 7.18 -3.80 3.70
N GLU A 14 6.07 -3.51 4.38
CA GLU A 14 4.72 -3.68 3.83
C GLU A 14 4.45 -2.69 2.69
N VAL A 15 4.89 -1.43 2.83
CA VAL A 15 4.81 -0.41 1.77
C VAL A 15 5.68 -0.79 0.57
N ASP A 16 6.90 -1.26 0.80
CA ASP A 16 7.80 -1.71 -0.27
C ASP A 16 7.21 -2.90 -1.05
N LEU A 17 6.61 -3.86 -0.34
CA LEU A 17 5.89 -4.96 -0.97
C LEU A 17 4.71 -4.45 -1.80
N ALA A 18 3.96 -3.45 -1.31
CA ALA A 18 2.86 -2.84 -2.03
C ALA A 18 3.32 -2.15 -3.32
N HIS A 19 4.46 -1.43 -3.29
CA HIS A 19 5.07 -0.86 -4.50
C HIS A 19 5.44 -1.94 -5.52
N ALA A 20 6.03 -3.05 -5.08
CA ALA A 20 6.38 -4.15 -5.97
C ALA A 20 5.13 -4.77 -6.64
N ARG A 21 4.05 -4.97 -5.87
CA ARG A 21 2.77 -5.45 -6.39
C ARG A 21 2.12 -4.48 -7.36
N LEU A 22 2.17 -3.18 -7.05
CA LEU A 22 1.68 -2.14 -7.96
C LEU A 22 2.41 -2.18 -9.31
N ALA A 23 3.74 -2.34 -9.30
CA ALA A 23 4.53 -2.47 -10.52
C ALA A 23 4.14 -3.72 -11.33
N GLU A 24 3.94 -4.86 -10.66
CA GLU A 24 3.43 -6.09 -11.27
C GLU A 24 2.05 -5.87 -11.90
N PHE A 25 1.11 -5.23 -11.20
CA PHE A 25 -0.22 -4.96 -11.74
C PHE A 25 -0.18 -4.00 -12.92
N LYS A 26 0.62 -2.93 -12.87
CA LYS A 26 0.83 -2.02 -14.00
C LYS A 26 1.33 -2.75 -15.25
N ALA A 27 2.18 -3.75 -15.10
CA ALA A 27 2.64 -4.59 -16.21
C ALA A 27 1.48 -5.44 -16.78
N ASN A 28 0.74 -6.13 -15.91
CA ASN A 28 -0.43 -6.94 -16.32
C ASN A 28 -1.50 -6.10 -17.03
N VAL A 29 -1.80 -4.89 -16.55
CA VAL A 29 -2.72 -3.97 -17.22
C VAL A 29 -2.24 -3.62 -18.62
N LYS A 30 -0.93 -3.45 -18.82
CA LYS A 30 -0.39 -3.16 -20.15
C LYS A 30 -0.59 -4.30 -21.14
N GLU A 31 -0.53 -5.55 -20.67
CA GLU A 31 -0.70 -6.77 -21.47
C GLU A 31 -2.17 -7.19 -21.64
N SER A 32 -3.07 -6.69 -20.79
CA SER A 32 -4.50 -7.03 -20.84
C SER A 32 -5.25 -6.47 -22.07
N LYS A 33 -6.35 -7.15 -22.44
CA LYS A 33 -7.27 -6.72 -23.52
C LYS A 33 -7.87 -5.33 -23.21
N ALA A 34 -8.25 -4.58 -24.26
CA ALA A 34 -8.67 -3.18 -24.15
C ALA A 34 -9.77 -2.91 -23.10
N ASP A 35 -10.80 -3.76 -23.01
CA ASP A 35 -11.89 -3.60 -22.03
C ASP A 35 -11.43 -3.86 -20.58
N ALA A 36 -10.62 -4.90 -20.38
CA ALA A 36 -10.06 -5.24 -19.08
C ALA A 36 -9.06 -4.16 -18.60
N ARG A 37 -8.31 -3.57 -19.54
CA ARG A 37 -7.34 -2.51 -19.28
C ARG A 37 -7.96 -1.28 -18.63
N ILE A 38 -9.16 -0.86 -19.06
CA ILE A 38 -9.83 0.33 -18.49
C ILE A 38 -10.24 0.07 -17.04
N THR A 39 -10.80 -1.10 -16.76
CA THR A 39 -11.24 -1.47 -15.41
C THR A 39 -10.04 -1.59 -14.48
N TYR A 40 -9.00 -2.33 -14.89
CA TYR A 40 -7.83 -2.53 -14.05
C TYR A 40 -6.98 -1.27 -13.90
N ALA A 41 -6.92 -0.39 -14.91
CA ALA A 41 -6.20 0.88 -14.78
C ALA A 41 -6.76 1.71 -13.62
N LYS A 42 -8.09 1.81 -13.47
CA LYS A 42 -8.71 2.55 -12.36
C LYS A 42 -8.36 1.95 -10.99
N GLU A 43 -8.37 0.63 -10.89
CA GLU A 43 -8.03 -0.07 -9.64
C GLU A 43 -6.54 0.11 -9.28
N VAL A 44 -5.66 0.03 -10.28
CA VAL A 44 -4.22 0.26 -10.13
C VAL A 44 -3.92 1.71 -9.76
N ASP A 45 -4.60 2.68 -10.37
CA ASP A 45 -4.46 4.11 -10.02
C ASP A 45 -4.95 4.38 -8.58
N HIS A 46 -6.02 3.70 -8.15
CA HIS A 46 -6.50 3.81 -6.77
C HIS A 46 -5.50 3.19 -5.78
N LEU A 47 -4.93 2.02 -6.13
CA LEU A 47 -3.89 1.39 -5.33
C LEU A 47 -2.64 2.27 -5.24
N GLU A 48 -2.23 2.91 -6.33
CA GLU A 48 -1.08 3.82 -6.35
C GLU A 48 -1.24 4.96 -5.35
N LYS A 49 -2.40 5.64 -5.37
CA LYS A 49 -2.70 6.70 -4.40
C LYS A 49 -2.67 6.19 -2.95
N ALA A 50 -3.26 5.03 -2.71
CA ALA A 50 -3.26 4.43 -1.38
C ALA A 50 -1.83 4.11 -0.88
N VAL A 51 -0.93 3.67 -1.77
CA VAL A 51 0.47 3.40 -1.43
C VAL A 51 1.22 4.69 -1.14
N GLU A 52 1.01 5.73 -1.95
CA GLU A 52 1.59 7.06 -1.70
C GLU A 52 1.14 7.63 -0.35
N ASP A 53 -0.14 7.51 -0.02
CA ASP A 53 -0.69 8.03 1.23
C ASP A 53 -0.17 7.25 2.44
N ALA A 54 -0.08 5.92 2.35
CA ALA A 54 0.56 5.11 3.40
C ALA A 54 2.05 5.46 3.57
N THR A 55 2.75 5.75 2.48
CA THR A 55 4.16 6.19 2.52
C THR A 55 4.30 7.53 3.25
N LYS A 56 3.41 8.49 2.97
CA LYS A 56 3.39 9.79 3.67
C LYS A 56 3.09 9.61 5.17
N MET A 57 2.05 8.85 5.51
CA MET A 57 1.69 8.58 6.91
C MET A 57 2.82 7.89 7.68
N LEU A 58 3.54 6.97 7.04
CA LEU A 58 4.68 6.28 7.64
C LEU A 58 5.87 7.23 7.88
N LYS A 59 6.08 8.17 6.96
CA LYS A 59 7.08 9.23 7.15
C LYS A 59 6.71 10.12 8.34
N GLU A 60 5.46 10.58 8.41
CA GLU A 60 4.94 11.38 9.53
C GLU A 60 5.06 10.63 10.86
N LEU A 61 4.75 9.33 10.88
CA LEU A 61 4.93 8.48 12.06
C LEU A 61 6.41 8.38 12.50
N GLY A 62 7.34 8.39 11.53
CA GLY A 62 8.78 8.37 11.81
C GLY A 62 9.32 9.67 12.39
N GLU A 63 8.63 10.79 12.15
CA GLU A 63 8.96 12.13 12.66
C GLU A 63 8.17 12.48 13.94
N ALA A 64 7.20 11.64 14.30
CA ALA A 64 6.28 11.86 15.41
C ALA A 64 6.94 11.74 16.79
N GLY A 65 6.58 12.66 17.69
CA GLY A 65 6.90 12.58 19.11
C GLY A 65 6.08 11.50 19.84
N GLU A 66 6.53 11.11 21.04
CA GLU A 66 5.97 9.99 21.79
C GLU A 66 4.46 10.09 22.03
N ASP A 67 3.97 11.31 22.32
CA ASP A 67 2.59 11.58 22.71
C ASP A 67 1.56 11.38 21.58
N VAL A 68 2.00 11.46 20.32
CA VAL A 68 1.14 11.32 19.13
C VAL A 68 1.45 10.06 18.33
N TRP A 69 2.54 9.37 18.65
CA TRP A 69 3.02 8.22 17.91
C TRP A 69 2.01 7.07 17.86
N GLU A 70 1.40 6.72 19.00
CA GLU A 70 0.41 5.62 19.06
C GLU A 70 -0.81 5.90 18.18
N LYS A 71 -1.31 7.13 18.19
CA LYS A 71 -2.46 7.53 17.37
C LYS A 71 -2.14 7.48 15.87
N LEU A 72 -0.95 7.94 15.48
CA LEU A 72 -0.49 7.87 14.09
C LEU A 72 -0.26 6.42 13.65
N LYS A 73 0.25 5.58 14.55
CA LYS A 73 0.44 4.14 14.30
C LYS A 73 -0.87 3.46 13.97
N GLU A 74 -1.95 3.71 14.71
CA GLU A 74 -3.26 3.12 14.40
C GLU A 74 -3.75 3.51 12.99
N GLY A 75 -3.52 4.76 12.58
CA GLY A 75 -3.82 5.24 11.23
C GLY A 75 -3.02 4.50 10.16
N VAL A 76 -1.70 4.36 10.36
CA VAL A 76 -0.81 3.59 9.45
C VAL A 76 -1.24 2.13 9.38
N GLU A 77 -1.55 1.47 10.50
CA GLU A 77 -2.03 0.09 10.50
C GLU A 77 -3.34 -0.07 9.73
N GLY A 78 -4.25 0.90 9.84
CA GLY A 78 -5.49 0.95 9.06
C GLY A 78 -5.21 1.03 7.56
N ALA A 79 -4.34 1.95 7.15
CA ALA A 79 -3.94 2.13 5.76
C ALA A 79 -3.29 0.87 5.17
N LEU A 80 -2.35 0.25 5.90
CA LEU A 80 -1.66 -0.97 5.47
C LEU A 80 -2.61 -2.17 5.35
N ARG A 81 -3.58 -2.31 6.27
CA ARG A 81 -4.63 -3.34 6.16
C ARG A 81 -5.49 -3.13 4.92
N SER A 82 -5.90 -1.89 4.65
CA SER A 82 -6.68 -1.57 3.45
C SER A 82 -5.89 -1.85 2.18
N LEU A 83 -4.61 -1.46 2.13
CA LEU A 83 -3.70 -1.75 1.03
C LEU A 83 -3.59 -3.25 0.75
N SER A 84 -3.36 -4.04 1.79
CA SER A 84 -3.26 -5.50 1.68
C SER A 84 -4.54 -6.12 1.10
N ALA A 85 -5.71 -5.61 1.51
CA ALA A 85 -6.99 -6.06 0.98
C ALA A 85 -7.17 -5.67 -0.50
N SER A 86 -6.85 -4.44 -0.89
CA SER A 86 -6.91 -3.98 -2.28
C SER A 86 -5.95 -4.74 -3.20
N ILE A 87 -4.72 -5.01 -2.75
CA ILE A 87 -3.76 -5.83 -3.49
C ILE A 87 -4.30 -7.23 -3.75
N LYS A 88 -4.90 -7.85 -2.72
CA LYS A 88 -5.49 -9.19 -2.84
C LYS A 88 -6.64 -9.19 -3.85
N ASP A 89 -7.55 -8.23 -3.76
CA ASP A 89 -8.68 -8.10 -4.68
C ASP A 89 -8.24 -7.93 -6.14
N ILE A 90 -7.26 -7.05 -6.39
CA ILE A 90 -6.69 -6.87 -7.73
C ILE A 90 -5.99 -8.14 -8.23
N ALA A 91 -5.23 -8.82 -7.37
CA ALA A 91 -4.57 -10.07 -7.72
C ALA A 91 -5.56 -11.19 -8.08
N ASP A 92 -6.68 -11.29 -7.36
CA ASP A 92 -7.74 -12.25 -7.65
C ASP A 92 -8.47 -11.92 -8.96
N LYS A 93 -8.64 -10.62 -9.28
CA LYS A 93 -9.23 -10.15 -10.53
C LYS A 93 -8.33 -10.34 -11.77
N ILE A 94 -7.01 -10.28 -11.62
CA ILE A 94 -6.05 -10.46 -12.73
C ILE A 94 -5.84 -11.94 -13.08
N LYS A 95 -6.04 -12.85 -12.11
CA LYS A 95 -5.90 -14.30 -12.32
C LYS A 95 -7.08 -14.95 -13.06
N ASN A 96 -8.25 -14.32 -13.06
CA ASN A 96 -9.45 -14.77 -13.77
C ASN A 96 -9.55 -14.14 -15.16
#